data_AF-V6Z7C4-F1
#
_entry.id   AF-V6Z7C4-F1
#
_cell.length_a   1.000
_cell.length_b   1.000
_cell.length_c   1.000
_cell.angle_alpha   90.00
_cell.angle_beta   90.00
_cell.angle_gamma   90.00
#
_symmetry.space_group_name_H-M   'P 1'
#
loop_
_entity.id
_entity.type
_entity.pdbx_description
1 polymer ?
#
loop_
_entity_poly.entity_id
_entity_poly.type
_entity_poly.pdbx_seq_one_letter_code
_entity_poly.pdbx_strand_id
1 'polypeptide(L)' 'MTREEWIKEFQVLNGRFPTEAEIQAALSGGTQAASAKTRKFDANLLLKIAMIILMAIFGYIVGYLFV' A
#
# COMPACT_ATOMS: atom_id res chain seq x y z
N MET A 1 18.59 -7.26 -0.19
CA MET A 1 18.99 -7.12 1.23
C MET A 1 19.92 -8.27 1.56
N THR A 2 21.14 -7.98 1.98
CA THR A 2 22.12 -9.01 2.39
C THR A 2 21.85 -9.47 3.83
N ARG A 3 22.29 -10.68 4.18
CA ARG A 3 22.12 -11.26 5.54
C ARG A 3 22.65 -10.31 6.62
N GLU A 4 23.79 -9.68 6.36
CA GLU A 4 24.48 -8.81 7.32
C GLU A 4 23.72 -7.51 7.58
N GLU A 5 23.14 -6.91 6.54
CA GLU A 5 22.31 -5.71 6.66
C GLU A 5 21.04 -6.00 7.47
N TRP A 6 20.39 -7.14 7.22
CA TRP A 6 19.21 -7.54 7.97
C TRP A 6 19.50 -7.80 9.45
N ILE A 7 20.64 -8.44 9.76
CA ILE A 7 21.05 -8.68 11.15
C ILE A 7 21.31 -7.35 11.87
N LYS A 8 21.98 -6.39 11.22
CA LYS A 8 22.21 -5.05 11.79
C LYS A 8 20.90 -4.32 12.07
N GLU A 9 19.97 -4.31 11.12
CA GLU A 9 18.66 -3.67 11.33
C GLU A 9 17.85 -4.38 12.40
N PHE A 10 17.84 -5.72 12.43
CA PHE A 10 17.17 -6.50 13.46
C PHE A 10 17.71 -6.18 14.86
N GLN A 11 19.04 -6.04 15.00
CA GLN A 11 19.69 -5.68 16.25
C GLN A 11 19.35 -4.25 16.69
N VAL A 12 19.31 -3.30 15.75
CA VAL A 12 18.92 -1.90 16.04
C VAL A 12 17.46 -1.81 16.47
N LEU A 13 16.57 -2.59 15.86
CA LEU A 13 15.13 -2.58 16.14
C LEU A 13 14.76 -3.33 17.43
N ASN A 14 15.37 -4.49 17.67
CA ASN A 14 14.98 -5.39 18.77
C ASN A 14 15.96 -5.39 19.95
N GLY A 15 17.14 -4.77 19.83
CA GLY A 15 18.16 -4.73 20.88
C GLY A 15 18.78 -6.10 21.21
N ARG A 16 18.54 -7.12 20.40
CA ARG A 16 19.09 -8.48 20.57
C ARG A 16 19.60 -9.05 19.26
N PHE A 17 20.48 -10.05 19.35
CA PHE A 17 20.88 -10.84 18.18
C PHE A 17 19.73 -11.76 17.73
N PRO A 18 19.45 -11.85 16.42
CA PRO A 18 18.44 -12.76 15.90
C PRO A 18 18.88 -14.21 16.07
N THR A 19 17.94 -15.08 16.40
CA THR A 19 18.18 -16.53 16.48
C THR A 19 18.30 -17.16 15.10
N GLU A 20 18.94 -18.33 14.97
CA GLU A 20 19.11 -19.01 13.67
C GLU A 20 17.77 -19.27 12.96
N ALA A 21 16.70 -19.54 13.71
CA ALA A 21 15.35 -19.68 13.17
C ALA A 21 14.81 -18.37 12.58
N GLU A 22 15.02 -17.23 13.26
CA GLU A 22 14.63 -15.90 12.78
C GLU A 22 15.47 -15.48 11.54
N ILE A 23 16.76 -15.83 11.51
CA ILE A 23 17.63 -15.60 10.35
C ILE A 23 17.14 -16.42 9.14
N GLN A 24 16.81 -17.70 9.32
CA GLN A 24 16.28 -18.52 8.23
C GLN A 24 14.90 -18.03 7.76
N ALA A 25 14.03 -17.62 8.67
CA ALA A 25 12.73 -17.02 8.34
C ALA A 25 12.89 -15.70 7.57
N ALA A 26 13.91 -14.90 7.88
CA ALA A 26 14.20 -13.67 7.15
C ALA A 26 14.82 -13.91 5.77
N LEU A 27 15.72 -14.90 5.65
CA LEU A 27 16.29 -15.28 4.34
C LEU A 27 15.24 -15.92 3.42
N SER A 28 14.30 -16.69 3.96
CA SER A 28 13.19 -17.28 3.21
C SER A 28 12.03 -16.30 2.97
N GLY A 29 11.79 -15.38 3.91
CA GLY A 29 10.74 -14.35 3.85
C GLY A 29 11.16 -13.07 3.12
N GLY A 30 12.43 -12.92 2.75
CA GLY A 30 12.98 -11.78 2.00
C GLY A 30 12.37 -11.56 0.62
N THR A 31 11.58 -12.51 0.11
CA THR A 31 10.78 -12.38 -1.12
C THR A 31 9.31 -12.04 -0.87
N GLN A 32 8.81 -12.13 0.37
CA GLN A 32 7.39 -11.91 0.68
C GLN A 32 7.09 -10.52 1.24
N ALA A 33 8.09 -9.77 1.72
CA ALA A 33 7.89 -8.39 2.20
C ALA A 33 7.73 -7.35 1.05
N ALA A 34 7.93 -7.77 -0.21
CA ALA A 34 7.67 -6.94 -1.38
C ALA A 34 6.30 -7.19 -2.03
N SER A 35 5.43 -8.00 -1.40
CA SER A 35 4.09 -8.23 -1.91
C SER A 35 3.06 -7.49 -1.06
N ALA A 36 2.38 -6.54 -1.70
CA ALA A 36 1.11 -5.97 -1.26
C ALA A 36 1.12 -5.04 -0.02
N LYS A 37 2.02 -4.04 0.00
CA LYS A 37 1.55 -2.68 0.36
C LYS A 37 1.02 -1.97 -0.88
N THR A 38 0.16 -2.66 -1.63
CA THR A 38 -0.87 -1.97 -2.40
C THR A 38 -1.61 -1.18 -1.34
N ARG A 39 -1.37 0.13 -1.23
CA ARG A 39 -2.32 1.04 -0.60
C ARG A 39 -3.66 0.56 -1.14
N LYS A 40 -4.54 0.04 -0.26
CA LYS A 40 -5.91 -0.28 -0.63
C LYS A 40 -6.42 1.01 -1.23
N PHE A 41 -6.38 1.07 -2.55
CA PHE A 41 -6.84 2.21 -3.29
C PHE A 41 -8.32 2.19 -2.97
N ASP A 42 -8.76 3.19 -2.20
CA ASP A 42 -10.10 3.24 -1.63
C ASP A 42 -11.07 3.38 -2.82
N ALA A 43 -11.41 2.24 -3.42
CA ALA A 43 -12.25 2.16 -4.61
C ALA A 43 -13.61 2.81 -4.33
N ASN A 44 -14.02 2.81 -3.06
CA ASN A 44 -15.18 3.49 -2.57
C ASN A 44 -15.05 5.02 -2.64
N LEU A 45 -13.87 5.57 -2.31
CA LEU A 45 -13.59 7.00 -2.45
C LEU A 45 -13.54 7.42 -3.94
N LEU A 46 -12.88 6.63 -4.79
CA LEU A 46 -12.85 6.91 -6.23
C LEU A 46 -14.25 6.83 -6.86
N LEU A 47 -15.05 5.82 -6.51
CA LEU A 47 -16.43 5.68 -7.00
C LEU A 47 -17.30 6.88 -6.55
N LYS A 48 -17.15 7.32 -5.30
CA LYS A 48 -17.88 8.46 -4.77
C LYS A 48 -17.51 9.77 -5.47
N ILE A 49 -16.22 9.98 -5.73
CA ILE A 49 -15.74 11.15 -6.49
C ILE A 49 -16.25 11.10 -7.94
N ALA A 50 -16.20 9.94 -8.59
CA ALA A 50 -16.70 9.76 -9.95
C ALA A 50 -18.21 10.05 -10.06
N MET A 51 -19.02 9.61 -9.09
CA MET A 51 -20.46 9.91 -9.03
C MET A 51 -20.75 11.41 -8.91
N ILE A 52 -20.00 12.13 -8.07
CA ILE A 52 -20.19 13.58 -7.89
C ILE A 52 -19.87 14.33 -9.18
N ILE A 53 -18.77 13.97 -9.84
CA ILE A 53 -18.38 14.56 -11.13
C ILE A 53 -19.46 14.29 -12.19
N LEU A 54 -20.00 13.08 -12.24
CA LEU A 54 -21.04 12.70 -13.20
C LEU A 54 -22.34 13.50 -12.98
N MET A 55 -22.76 13.68 -11.72
CA MET A 55 -23.91 14.55 -11.38
C MET A 55 -23.68 16.01 -11.78
N ALA A 56 -22.48 16.54 -11.55
CA ALA A 56 -22.15 17.92 -11.91
C ALA A 56 -22.16 18.13 -13.43
N ILE A 57 -21.59 17.20 -14.19
CA ILE A 57 -21.60 17.23 -15.67
C ILE A 57 -23.03 17.09 -16.19
N PHE A 58 -23.81 16.16 -15.63
CA PHE A 58 -25.21 16.00 -16.01
C PHE A 58 -26.02 17.28 -15.79
N GLY A 59 -25.89 17.90 -14.61
CA GLY A 59 -26.53 19.18 -14.31
C GLY A 59 -26.10 20.31 -15.25
N TYR A 60 -24.81 20.37 -15.62
CA TYR A 60 -24.31 21.36 -16.59
C TYR A 60 -24.90 21.15 -17.99
N ILE A 61 -24.93 19.91 -18.49
CA ILE A 61 -25.47 19.59 -19.82
C ILE A 61 -26.98 19.85 -19.87
N VAL A 62 -27.72 19.44 -18.84
CA VAL A 62 -29.16 19.71 -18.72
C VAL A 62 -29.40 21.22 -18.64
N GLY A 63 -28.66 21.94 -17.78
CA GLY A 63 -28.77 23.39 -17.68
C GLY A 63 -28.51 24.11 -19.01
N TYR A 64 -27.56 23.60 -19.82
CA TYR A 64 -27.27 24.14 -21.15
C TYR A 64 -28.34 23.83 -22.20
N LEU A 65 -29.05 22.69 -22.08
CA LEU A 65 -30.12 22.29 -22.99
C LEU A 65 -31.45 23.01 -22.74
N PHE A 66 -31.67 23.49 -21.51
CA PHE A 66 -32.90 24.17 -21.09
C PHE A 66 -32.71 25.68 -20.88
N VAL A 67 -31.54 26.23 -21.26
CA VAL A 67 -31.26 27.66 -21.48
C VAL A 67 -31.32 27.94 -22.98
#